data_AF-A0AAN8FPX1-F1
#
_entry.id   AF-A0AAN8FPX1-F1
#
_cell.length_a   1.000
_cell.length_b   1.000
_cell.length_c   1.000
_cell.angle_alpha   90.00
_cell.angle_beta   90.00
_cell.angle_gamma   90.00
#
_symmetry.space_group_name_H-M   'P 1'
#
loop_
_entity.id
_entity.type
_entity.pdbx_description
1 polymer ?
#
loop_
_entity_poly.entity_id
_entity_poly.type
_entity_poly.pdbx_seq_one_letter_code
_entity_poly.pdbx_strand_id
1 'polypeptide(L)'
;MITAKAKIQKSADAPISQLSLLEHDSTIYAIFAILGIQDKVIHPNGYPVYSAAAFFELWRNRTDNKPYFKMMYHQNDENVTFYPITQFIDLCEGRLFCSLKIFKAFANKTKPDLPIAQWEAIAQVRLSTNRCSSNRSLSIDSGDRRKEAWCNVNPLSQASSASSWAVMAV
;
A
#
# COMPACT_ATOMS: atom_id res chain seq x y z
N MET A 1 -33.07 -24.56 -37.16
CA MET A 1 -32.43 -23.37 -36.56
C MET A 1 -32.72 -23.38 -35.07
N ILE A 2 -31.73 -23.68 -34.23
CA ILE A 2 -31.87 -23.61 -32.77
C ILE A 2 -31.02 -22.44 -32.29
N THR A 3 -31.68 -21.37 -31.85
CA THR A 3 -31.02 -20.19 -31.30
C THR A 3 -30.80 -20.41 -29.81
N ALA A 4 -29.57 -20.72 -29.40
CA ALA A 4 -29.20 -20.73 -28.00
C ALA A 4 -29.04 -19.28 -27.52
N LYS A 5 -29.94 -18.82 -26.65
CA LYS A 5 -29.73 -17.60 -25.87
C LYS A 5 -28.79 -17.90 -24.72
N ALA A 6 -27.55 -17.43 -24.79
CA ALA A 6 -26.66 -17.40 -23.64
C ALA A 6 -27.11 -16.27 -22.70
N LYS A 7 -27.62 -16.63 -21.52
CA LYS A 7 -27.87 -15.69 -20.42
C LYS A 7 -26.59 -15.63 -19.58
N ILE A 8 -25.84 -14.55 -19.69
CA ILE A 8 -24.75 -14.27 -18.74
C ILE A 8 -25.40 -13.83 -17.43
N GLN A 9 -25.59 -14.78 -16.53
CA GLN A 9 -25.92 -14.49 -15.14
C GLN A 9 -24.62 -14.03 -14.47
N LYS A 10 -24.40 -12.72 -14.33
CA LYS A 10 -23.31 -12.20 -13.49
C LYS A 10 -23.60 -12.65 -12.05
N SER A 11 -22.83 -13.64 -11.59
CA SER A 11 -22.77 -14.02 -10.18
C SER A 11 -22.24 -12.83 -9.38
N ALA A 12 -22.90 -12.49 -8.26
CA ALA A 12 -22.43 -11.50 -7.31
C ALA A 12 -21.13 -11.93 -6.58
N ASP A 13 -20.70 -13.18 -6.78
CA ASP A 13 -19.47 -13.76 -6.24
C ASP A 13 -18.38 -13.94 -7.32
N ALA A 14 -18.52 -13.28 -8.48
CA ALA A 14 -17.47 -13.32 -9.50
C ALA A 14 -16.20 -12.63 -8.97
N PRO A 15 -15.01 -13.26 -9.08
CA PRO A 15 -13.77 -12.64 -8.64
C PRO A 15 -13.55 -11.33 -9.39
N ILE A 16 -13.12 -10.30 -8.65
CA ILE A 16 -12.77 -9.00 -9.20
C ILE A 16 -11.70 -9.20 -10.27
N SER A 17 -12.00 -8.79 -11.51
CA SER A 17 -11.10 -8.93 -12.65
C SER A 17 -10.05 -7.82 -12.72
N GLN A 18 -10.33 -6.65 -12.13
CA GLN A 18 -9.43 -5.51 -12.08
C GLN A 18 -9.71 -4.65 -10.85
N LEU A 19 -8.64 -4.22 -10.19
CA LEU A 19 -8.67 -3.26 -9.09
C LEU A 19 -7.64 -2.17 -9.39
N SER A 20 -8.07 -0.91 -9.35
CA SER A 20 -7.20 0.27 -9.50
C SER A 20 -7.26 1.08 -8.21
N LEU A 21 -6.10 1.50 -7.70
CA LEU A 21 -5.98 2.36 -6.51
C LEU A 21 -5.24 3.63 -6.92
N LEU A 22 -5.76 4.79 -6.52
CA LEU A 22 -5.11 6.09 -6.70
C LEU A 22 -4.45 6.48 -5.39
N GLU A 23 -3.13 6.62 -5.42
CA GLU A 23 -2.30 6.71 -4.22
C GLU A 23 -1.15 7.69 -4.43
N HIS A 24 -0.44 8.01 -3.35
CA HIS A 24 0.75 8.83 -3.41
C HIS A 24 1.97 8.03 -3.94
N ASP A 25 2.97 8.75 -4.42
CA ASP A 25 4.31 8.25 -4.76
C ASP A 25 4.93 7.38 -3.65
N SER A 26 4.70 7.77 -2.39
CA SER A 26 5.10 7.01 -1.21
C SER A 26 4.53 5.59 -1.16
N THR A 27 3.33 5.36 -1.70
CA THR A 27 2.71 4.02 -1.74
C THR A 27 3.42 3.10 -2.71
N ILE A 28 3.72 3.58 -3.92
CA ILE A 28 4.50 2.80 -4.92
C ILE A 28 5.90 2.52 -4.37
N TYR A 29 6.56 3.53 -3.78
CA TYR A 29 7.87 3.35 -3.16
C TYR A 29 7.83 2.30 -2.04
N ALA A 30 6.85 2.37 -1.14
CA ALA A 30 6.70 1.41 -0.04
C ALA A 30 6.50 -0.02 -0.54
N ILE A 31 5.67 -0.22 -1.57
CA ILE A 31 5.46 -1.54 -2.16
C ILE A 31 6.76 -2.07 -2.77
N PHE A 32 7.52 -1.24 -3.49
CA PHE A 32 8.80 -1.66 -4.06
C PHE A 32 9.86 -1.92 -2.99
N ALA A 33 9.84 -1.17 -1.89
CA ALA A 33 10.70 -1.39 -0.73
C ALA A 33 10.41 -2.74 -0.04
N ILE A 34 9.14 -3.11 0.10
CA ILE A 34 8.73 -4.43 0.63
C ILE A 34 9.28 -5.56 -0.24
N LEU A 35 9.27 -5.37 -1.56
CA LEU A 35 9.77 -6.35 -2.53
C LEU A 35 11.30 -6.29 -2.72
N GLY A 36 11.97 -5.28 -2.17
CA GLY A 36 13.41 -5.07 -2.27
C GLY A 36 13.89 -4.62 -3.67
N ILE A 37 13.04 -3.92 -4.43
CA ILE A 37 13.33 -3.53 -5.83
C ILE A 37 13.38 -2.02 -6.06
N GLN A 38 13.14 -1.20 -5.03
CA GLN A 38 13.04 0.25 -5.12
C GLN A 38 14.26 0.90 -5.79
N ASP A 39 15.48 0.49 -5.39
CA ASP A 39 16.73 1.05 -5.93
C ASP A 39 17.03 0.58 -7.36
N LYS A 40 16.40 -0.51 -7.80
CA LYS A 40 16.55 -1.04 -9.16
C LYS A 40 15.56 -0.41 -10.14
N VAL A 41 14.42 0.09 -9.64
CA VAL A 41 13.28 0.53 -10.47
C VAL A 41 13.07 2.05 -10.43
N ILE A 42 13.32 2.72 -9.30
CA ILE A 42 13.01 4.15 -9.08
C ILE A 42 14.24 5.05 -9.18
N HIS A 43 15.45 4.50 -9.04
CA HIS A 43 16.71 5.27 -9.05
C HIS A 43 16.89 6.07 -10.36
N PRO A 44 17.38 7.33 -10.34
CA PRO A 44 18.14 7.98 -9.26
C PRO A 44 17.37 8.94 -8.32
N ASN A 45 16.11 9.29 -8.60
CA ASN A 45 15.44 10.42 -7.92
C ASN A 45 14.78 10.06 -6.57
N GLY A 46 14.88 8.81 -6.13
CA GLY A 46 14.37 8.34 -4.84
C GLY A 46 12.86 8.11 -4.77
N TYR A 47 12.04 8.82 -5.56
CA TYR A 47 10.60 8.65 -5.62
C TYR A 47 10.07 8.45 -7.05
N PRO A 48 8.98 7.68 -7.23
CA PRO A 48 8.26 7.60 -8.49
C PRO A 48 7.87 9.00 -8.96
N VAL A 49 8.03 9.26 -10.26
CA VAL A 49 7.65 10.55 -10.83
C VAL A 49 6.13 10.64 -11.01
N TYR A 50 5.63 11.85 -11.26
CA TYR A 50 4.21 12.08 -11.50
C TYR A 50 3.67 11.13 -12.58
N SER A 51 2.45 10.61 -12.37
CA SER A 51 1.77 9.62 -13.23
C SER A 51 2.45 8.23 -13.37
N ALA A 52 3.42 7.93 -12.50
CA ALA A 52 3.93 6.58 -12.37
C ALA A 52 2.82 5.61 -11.93
N ALA A 53 2.84 4.38 -12.46
CA ALA A 53 1.88 3.35 -12.11
C ALA A 53 2.54 1.98 -12.03
N ALA A 54 2.18 1.21 -11.00
CA ALA A 54 2.60 -0.17 -10.82
C ALA A 54 1.42 -1.11 -11.06
N PHE A 55 1.63 -2.15 -11.87
CA PHE A 55 0.60 -3.12 -12.23
C PHE A 55 1.00 -4.49 -11.71
N PHE A 56 0.05 -5.17 -11.07
CA PHE A 56 0.17 -6.54 -10.61
C PHE A 56 -0.81 -7.42 -11.37
N GLU A 57 -0.29 -8.27 -12.24
CA GLU A 57 -1.08 -9.20 -13.02
C GLU A 57 -1.03 -10.58 -12.39
N LEU A 58 -2.19 -11.18 -12.12
CA LEU A 58 -2.30 -12.57 -11.67
C LEU A 58 -2.49 -13.48 -12.88
N TRP A 59 -1.58 -14.44 -13.03
CA TRP A 59 -1.55 -15.41 -14.11
C TRP A 59 -1.76 -16.82 -13.59
N ARG A 60 -2.34 -17.68 -14.43
CA ARG A 60 -2.39 -19.13 -14.18
C ARG A 60 -1.84 -19.84 -15.39
N ASN A 61 -0.72 -20.54 -15.22
CA ASN A 61 -0.12 -21.31 -16.29
C ASN A 61 -1.03 -22.52 -16.61
N ARG A 62 -1.35 -22.73 -17.89
CA ARG A 62 -2.27 -23.80 -18.31
C ARG A 62 -1.66 -25.19 -18.19
N THR A 63 -0.34 -25.30 -18.24
CA THR A 63 0.38 -26.58 -18.26
C THR A 63 0.49 -27.19 -16.86
N ASP A 64 0.82 -26.40 -15.84
CA ASP A 64 0.97 -26.85 -14.46
C ASP A 64 -0.21 -26.44 -13.55
N ASN A 65 -1.15 -25.64 -14.06
CA ASN A 65 -2.29 -25.07 -13.35
C ASN A 65 -1.92 -24.26 -12.09
N LYS A 66 -0.67 -23.78 -11.99
CA LYS A 66 -0.18 -23.02 -10.83
C LYS A 66 -0.36 -21.51 -11.02
N PRO A 67 -0.57 -20.76 -9.93
CA PRO A 67 -0.68 -19.31 -9.98
C PRO A 67 0.70 -18.62 -9.95
N TYR A 68 0.83 -17.63 -10.81
CA TYR A 68 2.00 -16.77 -10.97
C TYR A 68 1.57 -15.32 -10.94
N PHE A 69 2.49 -14.41 -10.66
CA PHE A 69 2.27 -12.99 -10.82
C PHE A 69 3.34 -12.38 -11.73
N LYS A 70 2.97 -11.30 -12.39
CA LYS A 70 3.84 -10.46 -13.21
C LYS A 70 3.61 -9.01 -12.80
N MET A 71 4.70 -8.25 -12.76
CA MET A 71 4.71 -6.85 -12.37
C MET A 71 5.21 -6.00 -13.51
N MET A 72 4.47 -4.94 -13.79
CA MET A 72 4.84 -3.93 -14.77
C MET A 72 4.91 -2.56 -14.10
N TYR A 73 5.78 -1.70 -14.62
CA TYR A 73 5.93 -0.34 -14.15
C TYR A 73 5.85 0.62 -15.32
N HIS A 74 5.00 1.62 -15.18
CA HIS A 74 4.89 2.79 -16.04
C HIS A 74 5.55 3.96 -15.31
N GLN A 75 6.50 4.62 -15.98
CA GLN A 75 7.33 5.63 -15.32
C GLN A 75 6.62 6.98 -15.26
N ASN A 76 6.11 7.49 -16.38
CA ASN A 76 5.51 8.82 -16.50
C ASN A 76 4.64 8.92 -17.75
N ASP A 77 3.92 10.02 -17.88
CA ASP A 77 3.03 10.37 -18.98
C ASP A 77 3.75 10.66 -20.31
N GLU A 78 5.04 10.97 -20.27
CA GLU A 78 5.88 11.11 -21.46
C GLU A 78 6.22 9.75 -22.09
N ASN A 79 6.32 8.70 -21.28
CA ASN A 79 6.74 7.37 -21.69
C ASN A 79 5.64 6.34 -21.48
N VAL A 80 4.92 6.07 -22.56
CA VAL A 80 3.82 5.09 -22.62
C VAL A 80 4.26 3.62 -22.48
N THR A 81 5.54 3.35 -22.25
CA THR A 81 6.08 2.00 -22.16
C THR A 81 5.84 1.40 -20.78
N PHE A 82 5.32 0.17 -20.75
CA PHE A 82 5.23 -0.63 -19.54
C PHE A 82 6.44 -1.55 -19.44
N TYR A 83 7.27 -1.34 -18.42
CA TYR A 83 8.48 -2.11 -18.20
C TYR A 83 8.19 -3.31 -17.28
N PRO A 84 8.55 -4.55 -17.67
CA PRO A 84 8.49 -5.66 -16.74
C PRO A 84 9.52 -5.43 -15.63
N ILE A 85 9.10 -5.58 -14.38
CA ILE A 85 9.97 -5.38 -13.21
C ILE A 85 10.04 -6.60 -12.28
N THR A 86 9.32 -7.68 -12.59
CA THR A 86 9.32 -8.92 -11.78
C THR A 86 10.70 -9.53 -11.62
N GLN A 87 11.51 -9.47 -12.68
CA GLN A 87 12.85 -10.05 -12.70
C GLN A 87 13.81 -9.39 -11.70
N PHE A 88 13.50 -8.19 -11.19
CA PHE A 88 14.31 -7.48 -10.21
C PHE A 88 14.12 -7.99 -8.79
N ILE A 89 13.07 -8.78 -8.55
CA ILE A 89 12.84 -9.47 -7.28
C ILE A 89 13.79 -10.66 -7.22
N ASP A 90 14.73 -10.65 -6.27
CA ASP A 90 15.79 -11.67 -6.20
C ASP A 90 15.24 -13.10 -6.07
N LEU A 91 14.15 -13.27 -5.30
CA LEU A 91 13.46 -14.56 -5.12
C LEU A 91 12.82 -15.10 -6.41
N CYS A 92 12.68 -14.28 -7.44
CA CYS A 92 12.10 -14.67 -8.73
C CYS A 92 13.17 -15.12 -9.75
N GLU A 93 14.45 -15.10 -9.39
CA GLU A 93 15.56 -15.65 -10.19
C GLU A 93 15.62 -15.09 -11.63
N GLY A 94 15.36 -13.79 -11.79
CA GLY A 94 15.39 -13.13 -13.10
C GLY A 94 14.23 -13.49 -14.04
N ARG A 95 13.22 -14.24 -13.57
CA ARG A 95 12.07 -14.65 -14.40
C ARG A 95 11.03 -13.52 -14.50
N LEU A 96 10.36 -13.43 -15.66
CA LEU A 96 9.28 -12.46 -15.88
C LEU A 96 7.96 -12.84 -15.18
N PHE A 97 7.78 -14.12 -14.88
CA PHE A 97 6.63 -14.62 -14.13
C PHE A 97 7.14 -15.29 -12.85
N CYS A 98 6.62 -14.84 -11.72
CA CYS A 98 7.07 -15.29 -10.41
C CYS A 98 5.97 -16.05 -9.68
N SER A 99 6.32 -17.05 -8.87
CA SER A 99 5.32 -17.85 -8.16
C SER A 99 4.50 -16.99 -7.20
N LEU A 100 3.18 -17.14 -7.18
CA LEU A 100 2.32 -16.44 -6.23
C LEU A 100 2.70 -16.73 -4.76
N LYS A 101 3.37 -17.87 -4.48
CA LYS A 101 3.89 -18.19 -3.15
C LYS A 101 4.85 -17.13 -2.63
N ILE A 102 5.70 -16.57 -3.49
CA ILE A 102 6.67 -15.54 -3.13
C ILE A 102 5.95 -14.25 -2.73
N PHE A 103 4.98 -13.82 -3.53
CA PHE A 103 4.15 -12.66 -3.21
C PHE A 103 3.41 -12.82 -1.87
N LYS A 104 2.84 -14.01 -1.62
CA LYS A 104 2.19 -14.33 -0.33
C LYS A 104 3.16 -14.26 0.84
N ALA A 105 4.42 -14.65 0.66
CA ALA A 105 5.43 -14.56 1.71
C ALA A 105 5.71 -13.11 2.09
N PHE A 106 5.86 -12.22 1.10
CA PHE A 106 5.98 -10.78 1.36
C PHE A 106 4.75 -10.22 2.08
N ALA A 107 3.55 -10.50 1.56
CA ALA A 107 2.30 -10.04 2.16
C ALA A 107 2.14 -10.52 3.61
N ASN A 108 2.46 -11.78 3.91
CA ASN A 108 2.38 -12.31 5.27
C ASN A 108 3.40 -11.67 6.21
N LYS A 109 4.58 -11.28 5.71
CA LYS A 109 5.63 -10.63 6.50
C LYS A 109 5.27 -9.18 6.84
N THR A 110 4.52 -8.49 5.98
CA THR A 110 4.24 -7.05 6.13
C THR A 110 2.82 -6.76 6.58
N LYS A 111 1.94 -7.77 6.63
CA LYS A 111 0.60 -7.64 7.18
C LYS A 111 0.71 -7.22 8.65
N PRO A 112 -0.05 -6.20 9.10
CA PRO A 112 -0.10 -5.85 10.51
C PRO A 112 -0.52 -7.04 11.38
N ASP A 113 0.12 -7.19 12.55
CA ASP A 113 -0.17 -8.28 13.50
C ASP A 113 -1.59 -8.22 14.06
N LEU A 114 -2.15 -7.02 14.12
CA LEU A 114 -3.49 -6.78 14.64
C LEU A 114 -4.51 -6.76 13.49
N PRO A 115 -5.75 -7.24 13.74
CA PRO A 115 -6.87 -7.04 12.82
C PRO A 115 -7.06 -5.55 12.49
N ILE A 116 -7.49 -5.26 11.27
CA ILE A 116 -7.68 -3.87 10.78
C ILE A 116 -8.54 -3.03 11.73
N ALA A 117 -9.62 -3.60 12.27
CA ALA A 117 -10.49 -2.92 13.24
C ALA A 117 -9.77 -2.46 14.51
N GLN A 118 -8.71 -3.17 14.94
CA GLN A 118 -7.90 -2.77 16.08
C GLN A 118 -6.83 -1.74 15.69
N TRP A 119 -6.35 -1.80 14.44
CA TRP A 119 -5.42 -0.81 13.92
C TRP A 119 -6.05 0.57 13.81
N GLU A 120 -7.33 0.64 13.44
CA GLU A 120 -8.12 1.89 13.43
C GLU A 120 -8.12 2.55 14.82
N ALA A 121 -8.32 1.76 15.88
CA ALA A 121 -8.31 2.27 17.25
C ALA A 121 -6.93 2.85 17.65
N ILE A 122 -5.84 2.18 17.27
CA ILE A 122 -4.47 2.64 17.58
C ILE A 122 -4.12 3.90 16.79
N ALA A 123 -4.52 3.98 15.52
CA ALA A 123 -4.27 5.16 14.69
C ALA A 123 -4.92 6.41 15.27
N GLN A 124 -6.16 6.31 15.77
CA GLN A 124 -6.86 7.42 16.41
C GLN A 124 -6.17 7.89 17.70
N VAL A 125 -5.62 6.96 18.51
CA VAL A 125 -4.86 7.29 19.73
C VAL A 125 -3.53 8.00 19.40
N ARG A 126 -2.84 7.62 18.32
CA ARG A 126 -1.61 8.33 17.89
C ARG A 126 -1.89 9.74 17.40
N LEU A 127 -3.01 9.96 16.72
CA LEU A 127 -3.41 11.30 16.24
C LEU A 127 -3.84 12.22 17.39
N SER A 128 -4.44 11.68 18.46
CA SER A 128 -4.80 12.48 19.64
C SER A 128 -3.60 12.81 20.53
N THR A 129 -2.62 11.91 20.65
CA THR A 129 -1.40 12.10 21.45
C THR A 129 -0.36 13.02 20.78
N ASN A 130 -0.38 13.16 19.44
CA ASN A 130 0.47 14.12 18.72
C ASN A 130 -0.08 15.55 18.71
N ARG A 131 -1.25 15.80 19.31
CA ARG A 131 -1.73 17.16 19.54
C ARG A 131 -1.04 17.70 20.79
N CYS A 132 0.18 18.24 20.64
CA CYS A 132 0.71 19.17 21.64
C CYS A 132 -0.34 20.26 21.82
N SER A 133 -1.06 20.25 22.95
CA SER A 133 -2.06 21.26 23.27
C SER A 133 -1.35 22.61 23.29
N SER A 134 -1.61 23.43 22.27
CA SER A 134 -1.13 24.81 22.18
C SER A 134 -1.91 25.69 23.15
N ASN A 135 -1.91 25.36 24.44
CA ASN A 135 -2.44 26.21 25.49
C ASN A 135 -1.27 26.60 26.40
N ARG A 136 -0.45 27.51 25.92
CA ARG A 136 0.30 28.41 26.78
C ARG A 136 0.40 29.76 26.07
N SER A 137 -0.35 30.72 26.60
CA SER A 137 -0.17 32.14 26.32
C SER A 137 1.30 32.50 26.49
N LEU A 138 1.97 32.82 25.38
CA LEU A 138 3.35 33.30 25.36
C LEU A 138 3.35 34.77 25.81
N SER A 139 3.66 35.02 27.09
CA SER A 139 4.30 36.27 27.48
C SER A 139 5.72 36.22 26.94
N ILE A 140 6.02 37.10 25.99
CA ILE A 140 7.34 37.29 25.41
C ILE A 140 8.22 37.89 26.51
N ASP A 141 9.19 37.12 26.99
CA ASP A 141 10.35 37.68 27.67
C ASP A 141 11.60 37.25 26.90
N SER A 142 12.36 38.26 26.49
CA SER A 142 13.49 38.17 25.58
C SER A 142 14.73 37.67 26.33
N GLY A 143 15.15 36.43 26.11
CA GLY A 143 16.46 35.96 26.58
C GLY A 143 16.68 34.45 26.58
N ASP A 144 17.55 34.00 25.66
CA ASP A 144 18.41 32.80 25.75
C ASP A 144 17.85 31.39 25.45
N ARG A 145 18.80 30.55 25.02
CA ARG A 145 18.81 29.36 24.15
C ARG A 145 18.09 28.09 24.62
N ARG A 146 17.79 27.25 23.61
CA ARG A 146 17.50 25.79 23.65
C ARG A 146 16.38 25.35 24.62
N LYS A 147 15.21 25.01 24.08
CA LYS A 147 14.26 24.11 24.73
C LYS A 147 13.84 23.01 23.77
N GLU A 148 14.42 21.83 23.95
CA GLU A 148 13.85 20.58 23.48
C GLU A 148 12.48 20.41 24.16
N ALA A 149 11.43 20.28 23.37
CA ALA A 149 10.11 19.95 23.88
C ALA A 149 10.08 18.45 24.20
N TRP A 150 10.14 18.10 25.48
CA TRP A 150 9.94 16.74 25.95
C TRP A 150 8.43 16.47 26.04
N CYS A 151 7.90 15.59 25.18
CA CYS A 151 6.55 15.05 25.33
C CYS A 151 6.57 13.96 26.42
N ASN A 152 6.10 14.30 27.63
CA ASN A 152 5.88 13.32 28.68
C ASN A 152 4.64 12.49 28.38
N VAL A 153 4.82 11.19 28.14
CA VAL A 153 3.73 10.20 27.96
C VAL A 153 3.53 9.41 29.25
N ASN A 154 2.31 9.45 29.80
CA ASN A 154 1.80 8.43 30.72
C ASN A 154 0.54 7.81 30.10
N PRO A 155 0.45 6.48 29.95
CA PRO A 155 -0.74 5.84 29.42
C PRO A 155 -1.70 5.48 30.55
N LEU A 156 -2.99 5.41 30.20
CA LEU A 156 -4.13 4.80 30.88
C LEU A 156 -5.22 5.81 31.22
N SER A 157 -6.23 5.90 30.36
CA SER A 157 -7.59 5.52 30.73
C SER A 157 -8.59 5.73 29.58
N GLN A 158 -9.49 4.75 29.50
CA GLN A 158 -10.86 4.82 29.02
C GLN A 158 -11.15 4.76 27.51
N ALA A 159 -11.64 3.57 27.16
CA ALA A 159 -12.56 3.29 26.07
C ALA A 159 -13.91 3.97 26.30
N SER A 160 -14.52 4.48 25.22
CA SER A 160 -15.97 4.40 25.02
C SER A 160 -16.30 4.51 23.53
N SER A 161 -17.41 3.87 23.19
CA SER A 161 -17.92 3.46 21.89
C SER A 161 -18.41 4.60 21.00
N ALA A 162 -18.21 4.48 19.68
CA ALA A 162 -19.24 4.70 18.68
C ALA A 162 -18.79 4.17 17.31
N SER A 163 -19.60 3.29 16.75
CA SER A 163 -19.51 2.76 15.40
C SER A 163 -19.83 3.85 14.37
N SER A 164 -19.01 4.02 13.34
CA SER A 164 -19.48 4.53 12.05
C SER A 164 -18.62 3.99 10.91
N TRP A 165 -19.31 3.57 9.86
CA TRP A 165 -18.77 2.96 8.67
C TRP A 165 -18.12 4.03 7.80
N ALA A 166 -16.89 3.81 7.33
CA ALA A 166 -16.31 4.58 6.25
C ALA A 166 -15.59 3.63 5.28
N VAL A 167 -16.27 3.32 4.18
CA VAL A 167 -15.65 2.90 2.93
C VAL A 167 -14.82 4.08 2.46
N MET A 168 -13.49 3.99 2.55
CA MET A 168 -12.61 4.99 1.93
C MET A 168 -12.40 4.54 0.47
N ALA A 169 -13.21 5.13 -0.40
CA ALA A 169 -12.92 5.24 -1.83
C ALA A 169 -12.36 6.66 -2.05
N VAL A 170 -11.25 6.75 -2.77
CA VAL A 170 -10.74 8.00 -3.38
C VAL A 170 -10.61 7.74 -4.87
#